data_AF-A0A966K2A4-F1
#
_entry.id   AF-A0A966K2A4-F1
#
_cell.length_a   1.000
_cell.length_b   1.000
_cell.length_c   1.000
_cell.angle_alpha   90.00
_cell.angle_beta   90.00
_cell.angle_gamma   90.00
#
_symmetry.space_group_name_H-M   'P 1'
#
loop_
_entity.id
_entity.type
_entity.pdbx_description
1 polymer ?
#
loop_
_entity_poly.entity_id
_entity_poly.type
_entity_poly.pdbx_seq_one_letter_code
_entity_poly.pdbx_strand_id
1 'polypeptide(L)'
;KGVTNMLMTLKKDSEGSPIIVVFDAKGKTFRSEIYKEYKANRPPMPDDLREQLEPLKEICKAIGFPLIEISGVEADDVIATLVNKAKEKNFKAVVSTLDKDLMQLVEDPNITIMNTMKHQIFTEDKVFEKFGVQPNQIRDMLALVGDSSDNIPGVPKVGQKTAAKWLNEYKNLDGIKDNAESIKGVVGENLRNSLADLERNVELVSLKDDVELGMDFHSLLQLNTDQERLDELFAELEFKALPKKASKQPDVKETLKEKNKNYETVLSKGQLQTWAKNLDECKVFAIDTETDSLDTITANLVGISLSVKEGAGCYIPIGHSYEGCSEQLSLDLVIEIIG
;
A
#
# COMPACT_ATOMS: atom_id res chain seq x y z
N LYS A 1 -12.31 -10.04 -3.19
CA LYS A 1 -11.21 -10.96 -2.83
C LYS A 1 -9.81 -10.40 -3.13
N GLY A 2 -9.49 -10.04 -4.37
CA GLY A 2 -8.15 -9.51 -4.72
C GLY A 2 -7.76 -8.27 -3.91
N VAL A 3 -8.63 -7.26 -3.88
CA VAL A 3 -8.41 -6.03 -3.10
C VAL A 3 -8.31 -6.32 -1.61
N THR A 4 -9.18 -7.18 -1.06
CA THR A 4 -9.13 -7.60 0.35
C THR A 4 -7.77 -8.21 0.72
N ASN A 5 -7.23 -9.11 -0.10
CA ASN A 5 -5.90 -9.69 0.14
C ASN A 5 -4.80 -8.64 0.10
N MET A 6 -4.88 -7.69 -0.84
CA MET A 6 -3.94 -6.57 -0.95
C MET A 6 -3.98 -5.70 0.31
N LEU A 7 -5.16 -5.33 0.80
CA LEU A 7 -5.35 -4.52 2.01
C LEU A 7 -4.82 -5.23 3.26
N MET A 8 -5.04 -6.54 3.38
CA MET A 8 -4.51 -7.32 4.51
C MET A 8 -2.99 -7.47 4.46
N THR A 9 -2.42 -7.60 3.26
CA THR A 9 -0.96 -7.60 3.06
C THR A 9 -0.39 -6.24 3.41
N LEU A 10 -1.00 -5.15 2.94
CA LEU A 10 -0.60 -3.78 3.26
C LEU A 10 -0.65 -3.50 4.76
N LYS A 11 -1.70 -3.97 5.46
CA LYS A 11 -1.80 -3.87 6.94
C LYS A 11 -0.62 -4.56 7.63
N LYS A 12 -0.20 -5.72 7.12
CA LYS A 12 0.90 -6.51 7.68
C LYS A 12 2.25 -5.83 7.40
N ASP A 13 2.48 -5.40 6.17
CA ASP A 13 3.75 -4.82 5.74
C ASP A 13 3.95 -3.41 6.32
N SER A 14 2.87 -2.74 6.71
CA SER A 14 2.87 -1.40 7.31
C SER A 14 2.49 -1.43 8.79
N GLU A 15 2.83 -2.50 9.51
CA GLU A 15 2.48 -2.65 10.93
C GLU A 15 2.92 -1.43 11.76
N GLY A 16 1.99 -0.86 12.53
CA GLY A 16 2.20 0.37 13.31
C GLY A 16 2.01 1.68 12.54
N SER A 17 1.81 1.64 11.22
CA SER A 17 1.46 2.81 10.40
C SER A 17 -0.04 2.92 10.18
N PRO A 18 -0.66 4.10 10.35
CA PRO A 18 -2.06 4.31 10.01
C PRO A 18 -2.29 4.19 8.51
N ILE A 19 -3.40 3.57 8.13
CA ILE A 19 -3.80 3.40 6.72
C ILE A 19 -5.18 4.03 6.56
N ILE A 20 -5.26 5.02 5.68
CA ILE A 20 -6.50 5.72 5.32
C ILE A 20 -6.89 5.26 3.91
N VAL A 21 -8.15 4.90 3.73
CA VAL A 21 -8.70 4.50 2.43
C VAL A 21 -9.61 5.60 1.93
N VAL A 22 -9.38 6.03 0.70
CA VAL A 22 -10.16 7.08 0.04
C VAL A 22 -10.92 6.47 -1.14
N PHE A 23 -12.22 6.76 -1.24
CA PHE A 23 -13.05 6.37 -2.37
C PHE A 23 -13.62 7.62 -3.05
N ASP A 24 -13.79 7.54 -4.37
CA ASP A 24 -14.60 8.51 -5.09
C ASP A 24 -16.05 8.45 -4.64
N ALA A 25 -16.62 9.62 -4.37
CA ALA A 25 -18.04 9.75 -4.09
C ALA A 25 -18.87 9.61 -5.37
N LYS A 26 -20.12 9.16 -5.22
CA LYS A 26 -21.09 9.19 -6.32
C LYS A 26 -21.41 10.63 -6.69
N GLY A 27 -21.39 10.94 -7.99
CA GLY A 27 -21.87 12.22 -8.51
C GLY A 27 -20.90 12.86 -9.48
N LYS A 28 -21.20 14.10 -9.85
CA LYS A 28 -20.28 14.94 -10.63
C LYS A 28 -19.32 15.64 -9.69
N THR A 29 -18.14 15.95 -10.20
CA THR A 29 -17.11 16.71 -9.52
C THR A 29 -17.05 18.13 -10.09
N PHE A 30 -16.37 19.03 -9.40
CA PHE A 30 -16.17 20.40 -9.89
C PHE A 30 -15.51 20.45 -11.29
N ARG A 31 -14.69 19.44 -11.65
CA ARG A 31 -14.09 19.30 -12.99
C ARG A 31 -15.14 19.17 -14.10
N SER A 32 -16.27 18.52 -13.80
CA SER A 32 -17.39 18.40 -14.74
C SER A 32 -18.10 19.74 -15.02
N GLU A 33 -17.98 20.71 -14.11
CA GLU A 33 -18.53 22.06 -14.28
C GLU A 33 -17.58 22.94 -15.11
N ILE A 34 -16.27 22.75 -14.93
CA ILE A 34 -15.21 23.43 -15.71
C ILE A 34 -15.22 22.98 -17.17
N TYR A 35 -15.33 21.66 -17.40
CA TYR A 35 -15.28 21.09 -18.75
C TYR A 35 -16.28 19.95 -18.92
N LYS A 36 -17.28 20.16 -19.78
CA LYS A 36 -18.41 19.23 -19.94
C LYS A 36 -17.98 17.88 -20.51
N GLU A 37 -16.94 17.87 -21.33
CA GLU A 37 -16.41 16.68 -21.97
C GLU A 37 -15.43 15.91 -21.07
N TYR A 38 -15.11 16.42 -19.87
CA TYR A 38 -14.24 15.74 -18.91
C TYR A 38 -14.78 14.36 -18.51
N LYS A 39 -13.97 13.31 -18.66
CA LYS A 39 -14.33 11.89 -18.46
C LYS A 39 -15.59 11.44 -19.22
N ALA A 40 -16.07 12.20 -20.21
CA ALA A 40 -17.33 11.91 -20.91
C ALA A 40 -17.29 10.61 -21.73
N ASN A 41 -16.11 10.20 -22.19
CA ASN A 41 -15.90 8.96 -22.94
C ASN A 41 -15.73 7.73 -22.04
N ARG A 42 -15.74 7.89 -20.71
CA ARG A 42 -15.57 6.78 -19.78
C ARG A 42 -16.87 5.98 -19.73
N PRO A 43 -16.84 4.66 -20.01
CA PRO A 43 -18.03 3.84 -19.87
C PRO A 43 -18.50 3.86 -18.42
N PRO A 44 -19.81 3.76 -18.16
CA PRO A 44 -20.30 3.63 -16.79
C PRO A 44 -19.67 2.41 -16.12
N MET A 45 -19.45 2.50 -14.81
CA MET A 45 -18.93 1.38 -14.04
C MET A 45 -19.83 0.16 -14.24
N PRO A 46 -19.27 -1.02 -14.62
CA PRO A 46 -20.04 -2.26 -14.75
C PRO A 46 -20.83 -2.58 -13.48
N ASP A 47 -22.04 -3.10 -13.64
CA ASP A 47 -22.95 -3.34 -12.50
C ASP A 47 -22.38 -4.37 -11.52
N ASP A 48 -21.73 -5.41 -12.03
CA ASP A 48 -21.00 -6.43 -11.25
C ASP A 48 -19.86 -5.84 -10.42
N LEU A 49 -19.18 -4.80 -10.91
CA LEU A 49 -18.17 -4.07 -10.15
C LEU A 49 -18.82 -3.15 -9.11
N ARG A 50 -19.94 -2.51 -9.45
CA ARG A 50 -20.67 -1.63 -8.54
C ARG A 50 -21.20 -2.37 -7.31
N GLU A 51 -21.71 -3.59 -7.50
CA GLU A 51 -22.17 -4.46 -6.41
C GLU A 51 -21.03 -4.87 -5.46
N GLN A 52 -19.78 -4.91 -5.95
CA GLN A 52 -18.61 -5.25 -5.13
C GLN A 52 -18.09 -4.09 -4.27
N LEU A 53 -18.47 -2.84 -4.56
CA LEU A 53 -17.97 -1.68 -3.82
C LEU A 53 -18.46 -1.65 -2.38
N GLU A 54 -19.75 -1.91 -2.14
CA GLU A 54 -20.31 -1.81 -0.79
C GLU A 54 -19.68 -2.83 0.16
N PRO A 55 -19.60 -4.14 -0.17
CA PRO A 55 -18.89 -5.11 0.67
C PRO A 55 -17.41 -4.76 0.86
N LEU A 56 -16.76 -4.19 -0.16
CA LEU A 56 -15.36 -3.76 -0.05
C LEU A 56 -15.19 -2.62 0.96
N LYS A 57 -16.07 -1.62 0.92
CA LYS A 57 -16.06 -0.50 1.88
C LYS A 57 -16.28 -0.99 3.31
N GLU A 58 -17.22 -1.91 3.50
CA GLU A 58 -17.47 -2.54 4.81
C GLU A 58 -16.27 -3.34 5.31
N ILE A 59 -15.60 -4.10 4.43
CA ILE A 59 -14.35 -4.78 4.78
C ILE A 59 -13.27 -3.77 5.21
N CYS A 60 -13.10 -2.65 4.49
CA CYS A 60 -12.09 -1.63 4.85
C CYS A 60 -12.33 -1.09 6.27
N LYS A 61 -13.59 -0.76 6.58
CA LYS A 61 -13.99 -0.30 7.91
C LYS A 61 -13.75 -1.37 8.97
N ALA A 62 -14.13 -2.62 8.71
CA ALA A 62 -13.95 -3.74 9.66
C ALA A 62 -12.46 -4.08 9.90
N ILE A 63 -11.61 -3.96 8.88
CA ILE A 63 -10.14 -4.04 9.04
C ILE A 63 -9.63 -2.94 10.00
N GLY A 64 -10.37 -1.83 10.10
CA GLY A 64 -10.09 -0.69 10.96
C GLY A 64 -9.49 0.50 10.21
N PHE A 65 -9.54 0.51 8.88
CA PHE A 65 -9.06 1.64 8.10
C PHE A 65 -10.12 2.74 8.05
N PRO A 66 -9.80 3.98 8.46
CA PRO A 66 -10.67 5.12 8.22
C PRO A 66 -10.96 5.25 6.73
N LEU A 67 -12.26 5.36 6.40
CA LEU A 67 -12.75 5.46 5.04
C LEU A 67 -13.28 6.87 4.81
N ILE A 68 -12.75 7.54 3.78
CA ILE A 68 -13.15 8.89 3.41
C ILE A 68 -13.73 8.89 2.00
N GLU A 69 -14.89 9.53 1.86
CA GLU A 69 -15.61 9.70 0.59
C GLU A 69 -16.31 11.07 0.64
N ILE A 70 -15.81 12.02 -0.16
CA ILE A 70 -16.30 13.41 -0.15
C ILE A 70 -16.95 13.72 -1.50
N SER A 71 -18.20 14.19 -1.47
CA SER A 71 -18.95 14.57 -2.67
C SER A 71 -18.40 15.83 -3.32
N GLY A 72 -18.45 15.90 -4.65
CA GLY A 72 -18.08 17.08 -5.43
C GLY A 72 -16.59 17.19 -5.78
N VAL A 73 -15.76 16.28 -5.28
CA VAL A 73 -14.32 16.17 -5.59
C VAL A 73 -13.96 14.71 -5.92
N GLU A 74 -12.75 14.50 -6.43
CA GLU A 74 -12.22 13.16 -6.70
C GLU A 74 -11.41 12.65 -5.51
N ALA A 75 -11.21 11.33 -5.45
CA ALA A 75 -10.35 10.72 -4.44
C ALA A 75 -8.94 11.34 -4.43
N ASP A 76 -8.44 11.74 -5.60
CA ASP A 76 -7.13 12.35 -5.76
C ASP A 76 -7.01 13.69 -5.02
N ASP A 77 -8.07 14.49 -4.98
CA ASP A 77 -8.13 15.76 -4.24
C ASP A 77 -8.13 15.52 -2.72
N VAL A 78 -8.88 14.51 -2.28
CA VAL A 78 -8.89 14.11 -0.87
C VAL A 78 -7.52 13.59 -0.44
N ILE A 79 -6.85 12.81 -1.29
CA ILE A 79 -5.48 12.33 -1.06
C ILE A 79 -4.49 13.49 -0.98
N ALA A 80 -4.54 14.45 -1.92
CA ALA A 80 -3.69 15.64 -1.89
C ALA A 80 -3.88 16.44 -0.60
N THR A 81 -5.13 16.61 -0.16
CA THR A 81 -5.47 17.26 1.11
C THR A 81 -4.91 16.51 2.32
N LEU A 82 -5.00 15.18 2.34
CA LEU A 82 -4.43 14.35 3.40
C LEU A 82 -2.90 14.42 3.44
N VAL A 83 -2.25 14.43 2.29
CA VAL A 83 -0.80 14.62 2.17
C VAL A 83 -0.39 15.98 2.72
N ASN A 84 -1.11 17.05 2.35
CA ASN A 84 -0.82 18.39 2.86
C ASN A 84 -0.96 18.45 4.40
N LYS A 85 -2.05 17.90 4.95
CA LYS A 85 -2.23 17.78 6.41
C LYS A 85 -1.16 16.94 7.09
N ALA A 86 -0.72 15.84 6.47
CA ALA A 86 0.36 15.01 6.99
C ALA A 86 1.66 15.82 7.08
N LYS A 87 1.99 16.61 6.04
CA LYS A 87 3.17 17.49 6.02
C LYS A 87 3.12 18.56 7.11
N GLU A 88 1.99 19.25 7.26
CA GLU A 88 1.78 20.26 8.32
C GLU A 88 2.03 19.68 9.73
N LYS A 89 1.74 18.39 9.90
CA LYS A 89 1.91 17.64 11.15
C LYS A 89 3.23 16.86 11.22
N ASN A 90 4.15 17.05 10.26
CA ASN A 90 5.45 16.38 10.14
C ASN A 90 5.37 14.84 10.06
N PHE A 91 4.30 14.30 9.48
CA PHE A 91 4.22 12.89 9.10
C PHE A 91 4.84 12.67 7.73
N LYS A 92 5.50 11.53 7.58
CA LYS A 92 5.81 10.97 6.26
C LYS A 92 4.60 10.20 5.76
N ALA A 93 4.34 10.24 4.46
CA ALA A 93 3.23 9.52 3.85
C ALA A 93 3.68 8.74 2.62
N VAL A 94 3.04 7.58 2.43
CA VAL A 94 3.13 6.79 1.21
C VAL A 94 1.75 6.76 0.58
N VAL A 95 1.62 7.30 -0.62
CA VAL A 95 0.36 7.26 -1.38
C VAL A 95 0.38 6.03 -2.27
N SER A 96 -0.49 5.07 -1.99
CA SER A 96 -0.62 3.85 -2.79
C SER A 96 -1.62 4.06 -3.93
N THR A 97 -1.12 4.31 -5.15
CA THR A 97 -1.96 4.55 -6.33
C THR A 97 -1.29 4.07 -7.62
N LEU A 98 -2.11 3.81 -8.64
CA LEU A 98 -1.67 3.60 -10.02
C LEU A 98 -1.80 4.87 -10.87
N ASP A 99 -2.48 5.90 -10.34
CA ASP A 99 -2.67 7.14 -11.05
C ASP A 99 -1.36 7.93 -11.15
N LYS A 100 -1.03 8.34 -12.38
CA LYS A 100 0.16 9.13 -12.66
C LYS A 100 -0.03 10.59 -12.24
N ASP A 101 -1.26 11.05 -12.10
CA ASP A 101 -1.56 12.45 -11.84
C ASP A 101 -1.12 12.82 -10.41
N LEU A 102 -1.23 11.86 -9.49
CA LEU A 102 -0.73 11.97 -8.12
C LEU A 102 0.80 12.01 -8.01
N MET A 103 1.56 11.79 -9.10
CA MET A 103 3.02 11.95 -9.09
C MET A 103 3.45 13.39 -8.80
N GLN A 104 2.55 14.36 -8.97
CA GLN A 104 2.78 15.76 -8.58
C GLN A 104 2.91 15.97 -7.07
N LEU A 105 2.50 15.00 -6.24
CA LEU A 105 2.61 15.06 -4.78
C LEU A 105 3.93 14.55 -4.21
N VAL A 106 4.79 13.94 -5.04
CA VAL A 106 6.09 13.40 -4.57
C VAL A 106 6.97 14.53 -4.03
N GLU A 107 7.50 14.31 -2.83
CA GLU A 107 8.44 15.23 -2.16
C GLU A 107 9.37 14.40 -1.27
N ASP A 108 10.59 14.13 -1.72
CA ASP A 108 11.48 13.22 -1.00
C ASP A 108 12.12 13.89 0.24
N PRO A 109 12.31 13.15 1.35
CA PRO A 109 11.90 11.76 1.62
C PRO A 109 10.54 11.67 2.33
N ASN A 110 9.73 12.72 2.28
CA ASN A 110 8.53 12.86 3.11
C ASN A 110 7.31 12.18 2.47
N ILE A 111 7.10 12.40 1.16
CA ILE A 111 5.97 11.92 0.40
C ILE A 111 6.47 11.09 -0.78
N THR A 112 6.08 9.82 -0.82
CA THR A 112 6.39 8.92 -1.94
C THR A 112 5.12 8.31 -2.50
N ILE A 113 5.14 7.94 -3.79
CA ILE A 113 4.05 7.20 -4.42
C ILE A 113 4.45 5.73 -4.55
N MET A 114 3.58 4.80 -4.17
CA MET A 114 3.80 3.36 -4.30
C MET A 114 2.81 2.74 -5.28
N ASN A 115 3.35 2.00 -6.26
CA ASN A 115 2.60 1.06 -7.06
C ASN A 115 2.67 -0.32 -6.39
N THR A 116 1.59 -0.70 -5.70
CA THR A 116 1.49 -1.98 -4.97
C THR A 116 1.52 -3.21 -5.86
N MET A 117 1.09 -3.09 -7.13
CA MET A 117 1.10 -4.21 -8.08
C MET A 117 2.53 -4.58 -8.51
N LYS A 118 3.39 -3.58 -8.70
CA LYS A 118 4.79 -3.76 -9.13
C LYS A 118 5.81 -3.63 -8.00
N HIS A 119 5.35 -3.37 -6.77
CA HIS A 119 6.20 -3.01 -5.63
C HIS A 119 7.19 -1.89 -5.98
N GLN A 120 6.76 -0.93 -6.80
CA GLN A 120 7.59 0.17 -7.28
C GLN A 120 7.27 1.43 -6.49
N ILE A 121 8.25 1.94 -5.76
CA ILE A 121 8.18 3.25 -5.09
C ILE A 121 8.73 4.31 -6.05
N PHE A 122 8.00 5.42 -6.20
CA PHE A 122 8.40 6.61 -6.95
C PHE A 122 8.86 7.69 -5.96
N THR A 123 10.16 7.99 -6.07
CA THR A 123 10.90 9.13 -5.53
C THR A 123 11.00 10.22 -6.60
N GLU A 124 11.47 11.42 -6.26
CA GLU A 124 11.69 12.53 -7.20
C GLU A 124 12.55 12.08 -8.39
N ASP A 125 13.64 11.36 -8.12
CA ASP A 125 14.52 10.80 -9.15
C ASP A 125 13.77 9.87 -10.11
N LYS A 126 12.92 8.98 -9.58
CA LYS A 126 12.15 8.05 -10.42
C LYS A 126 11.02 8.73 -11.18
N VAL A 127 10.46 9.81 -10.64
CA VAL A 127 9.54 10.68 -11.37
C VAL A 127 10.30 11.31 -12.54
N PHE A 128 11.49 11.86 -12.31
CA PHE A 128 12.31 12.44 -13.36
C PHE A 128 12.74 11.41 -14.42
N GLU A 129 13.18 10.21 -14.03
CA GLU A 129 13.53 9.14 -14.97
C GLU A 129 12.35 8.74 -15.88
N LYS A 130 11.14 8.66 -15.31
CA LYS A 130 9.95 8.23 -16.03
C LYS A 130 9.36 9.34 -16.90
N PHE A 131 9.29 10.56 -16.39
CA PHE A 131 8.57 11.66 -17.01
C PHE A 131 9.47 12.67 -17.72
N GLY A 132 10.73 12.78 -17.31
CA GLY A 132 11.70 13.78 -17.79
C GLY A 132 11.54 15.15 -17.13
N VAL A 133 10.71 15.24 -16.08
CA VAL A 133 10.42 16.47 -15.33
C VAL A 133 10.35 16.16 -13.83
N GLN A 134 10.51 17.20 -13.02
CA GLN A 134 10.37 17.10 -11.56
C GLN A 134 8.89 16.99 -11.14
N PRO A 135 8.57 16.48 -9.93
CA PRO A 135 7.18 16.36 -9.46
C PRO A 135 6.38 17.66 -9.55
N ASN A 136 6.99 18.79 -9.18
CA ASN A 136 6.38 20.12 -9.26
C ASN A 136 6.06 20.60 -10.69
N GLN A 137 6.55 19.91 -11.72
CA GLN A 137 6.29 20.17 -13.13
C GLN A 137 5.31 19.16 -13.76
N ILE A 138 4.92 18.10 -13.04
CA ILE A 138 4.00 17.07 -13.56
C ILE A 138 2.67 17.68 -13.97
N ARG A 139 2.10 18.55 -13.14
CA ARG A 139 0.87 19.29 -13.44
C ARG A 139 0.96 20.02 -14.79
N ASP A 140 2.01 20.81 -14.98
CA ASP A 140 2.20 21.60 -16.19
C ASP A 140 2.44 20.71 -17.42
N MET A 141 3.16 19.59 -17.24
CA MET A 141 3.36 18.59 -18.28
C MET A 141 2.03 17.94 -18.70
N LEU A 142 1.18 17.55 -17.75
CA LEU A 142 -0.13 16.97 -18.03
C LEU A 142 -1.04 17.97 -18.76
N ALA A 143 -0.99 19.26 -18.38
CA ALA A 143 -1.74 20.30 -19.08
C ALA A 143 -1.31 20.47 -20.55
N LEU A 144 0.00 20.36 -20.83
CA LEU A 144 0.56 20.44 -22.18
C LEU A 144 0.28 19.19 -23.03
N VAL A 145 0.44 18.01 -22.45
CA VAL A 145 0.29 16.73 -23.15
C VAL A 145 -1.18 16.33 -23.30
N GLY A 146 -2.03 16.75 -22.37
CA GLY A 146 -3.41 16.29 -22.23
C GLY A 146 -3.49 14.88 -21.66
N ASP A 147 -4.73 14.43 -21.46
CA ASP A 147 -5.03 13.08 -21.01
C ASP A 147 -6.23 12.52 -21.79
N SER A 148 -5.98 11.50 -22.60
CA SER A 148 -7.04 10.85 -23.39
C SER A 148 -8.03 10.05 -22.54
N SER A 149 -7.61 9.50 -21.41
CA SER A 149 -8.49 8.75 -20.49
C SER A 149 -9.53 9.67 -19.86
N ASP A 150 -9.08 10.87 -19.49
CA ASP A 150 -9.92 11.90 -18.88
C ASP A 150 -10.53 12.87 -19.91
N ASN A 151 -10.24 12.64 -21.19
CA ASN A 151 -10.68 13.45 -22.31
C ASN A 151 -10.23 14.93 -22.20
N ILE A 152 -9.06 15.19 -21.60
CA ILE A 152 -8.42 16.49 -21.55
C ILE A 152 -7.59 16.68 -22.83
N PRO A 153 -7.92 17.62 -23.72
CA PRO A 153 -7.17 17.82 -24.95
C PRO A 153 -5.81 18.47 -24.67
N GLY A 154 -4.73 17.88 -25.17
CA GLY A 154 -3.40 18.48 -25.10
C GLY A 154 -3.08 19.44 -26.25
N VAL A 155 -1.91 20.05 -26.21
CA VAL A 155 -1.38 20.82 -27.34
C VAL A 155 -1.05 19.86 -28.49
N PRO A 156 -1.60 20.06 -29.70
CA PRO A 156 -1.39 19.14 -30.80
C PRO A 156 0.11 18.93 -31.13
N LYS A 157 0.51 17.67 -31.31
CA LYS A 157 1.90 17.24 -31.56
C LYS A 157 2.89 17.52 -30.42
N VAL A 158 2.43 17.91 -29.24
CA VAL A 158 3.26 18.03 -28.03
C VAL A 158 3.08 16.78 -27.18
N GLY A 159 4.03 15.87 -27.26
CA GLY A 159 4.10 14.70 -26.39
C GLY A 159 4.99 14.95 -25.17
N GLN A 160 5.07 13.96 -24.29
CA GLN A 160 5.84 14.01 -23.03
C GLN A 160 7.27 14.53 -23.21
N LYS A 161 8.02 14.04 -24.21
CA LYS A 161 9.41 14.48 -24.45
C LYS A 161 9.53 15.97 -24.81
N THR A 162 8.58 16.48 -25.60
CA THR A 162 8.55 17.88 -26.01
C THR A 162 8.18 18.77 -24.82
N ALA A 163 7.13 18.39 -24.08
CA ALA A 163 6.71 19.09 -22.87
C ALA A 163 7.85 19.12 -21.83
N ALA A 164 8.50 17.98 -21.58
CA ALA A 164 9.63 17.88 -20.66
C ALA A 164 10.80 18.79 -21.07
N LYS A 165 11.14 18.84 -22.37
CA LYS A 165 12.17 19.76 -22.86
C LYS A 165 11.83 21.21 -22.53
N TRP A 166 10.60 21.64 -22.83
CA TRP A 166 10.16 23.01 -22.57
C TRP A 166 10.12 23.34 -21.09
N LEU A 167 9.63 22.43 -20.25
CA LEU A 167 9.57 22.65 -18.80
C LEU A 167 10.96 22.69 -18.17
N ASN A 168 11.92 21.90 -18.64
CA ASN A 168 13.30 21.99 -18.15
C ASN A 168 14.00 23.30 -18.54
N GLU A 169 13.70 23.80 -19.75
CA GLU A 169 14.24 25.04 -20.30
C GLU A 169 13.62 26.29 -19.66
N TYR A 170 12.28 26.36 -19.64
CA TYR A 170 11.50 27.52 -19.20
C TYR A 170 10.91 27.39 -17.79
N LYS A 171 11.25 26.32 -17.07
CA LYS A 171 10.88 26.00 -15.67
C LYS A 171 9.43 25.60 -15.43
N ASN A 172 8.46 26.36 -15.92
CA ASN A 172 7.05 26.13 -15.67
C ASN A 172 6.20 26.59 -16.86
N LEU A 173 4.88 26.40 -16.78
CA LEU A 173 3.98 26.77 -17.85
C LEU A 173 4.00 28.27 -18.16
N ASP A 174 4.10 29.12 -17.14
CA ASP A 174 4.15 30.58 -17.35
C ASP A 174 5.42 30.99 -18.11
N GLY A 175 6.57 30.41 -17.76
CA GLY A 175 7.80 30.61 -18.51
C GLY A 175 7.70 30.14 -19.97
N ILE A 176 6.94 29.07 -20.24
CA ILE A 176 6.65 28.62 -21.61
C ILE A 176 5.75 29.63 -22.34
N LYS A 177 4.71 30.16 -21.66
CA LYS A 177 3.80 31.16 -22.22
C LYS A 177 4.55 32.46 -22.57
N ASP A 178 5.39 32.95 -21.66
CA ASP A 178 6.19 34.17 -21.85
C ASP A 178 7.19 34.04 -23.01
N ASN A 179 7.63 32.81 -23.31
CA ASN A 179 8.58 32.51 -24.38
C ASN A 179 7.94 31.84 -25.60
N ALA A 180 6.61 31.86 -25.72
CA ALA A 180 5.89 31.13 -26.76
C ALA A 180 6.30 31.56 -28.18
N GLU A 181 6.68 32.83 -28.38
CA GLU A 181 7.18 33.36 -29.67
C GLU A 181 8.56 32.79 -30.06
N SER A 182 9.38 32.42 -29.08
CA SER A 182 10.71 31.82 -29.32
C SER A 182 10.62 30.36 -29.77
N ILE A 183 9.50 29.69 -29.49
CA ILE A 183 9.25 28.31 -29.89
C ILE A 183 8.80 28.29 -31.37
N LYS A 184 9.72 27.86 -32.23
CA LYS A 184 9.53 27.85 -33.69
C LYS A 184 8.92 26.54 -34.20
N GLY A 185 8.41 26.58 -35.43
CA GLY A 185 7.86 25.42 -36.14
C GLY A 185 6.43 25.08 -35.73
N VAL A 186 5.93 23.96 -36.27
CA VAL A 186 4.52 23.54 -36.13
C VAL A 186 4.10 23.36 -34.67
N VAL A 187 5.00 22.86 -33.80
CA VAL A 187 4.70 22.68 -32.37
C VAL A 187 4.55 24.01 -31.63
N GLY A 188 5.27 25.06 -32.03
CA GLY A 188 5.14 26.38 -31.44
C GLY A 188 3.86 27.10 -31.90
N GLU A 189 3.47 26.91 -33.16
CA GLU A 189 2.19 27.40 -33.67
C GLU A 189 1.02 26.73 -32.95
N ASN A 190 1.07 25.40 -32.77
CA ASN A 190 0.08 24.67 -32.00
C ASN A 190 0.01 25.15 -30.54
N LEU A 191 1.16 25.40 -29.90
CA LEU A 191 1.20 25.96 -28.56
C LEU A 191 0.47 27.31 -28.49
N ARG A 192 0.79 28.25 -29.38
CA ARG A 192 0.16 29.58 -29.44
C ARG A 192 -1.36 29.48 -29.67
N ASN A 193 -1.80 28.55 -30.51
CA ASN A 193 -3.22 28.31 -30.77
C ASN A 193 -3.96 27.67 -29.59
N SER A 194 -3.27 26.95 -28.71
CA SER A 194 -3.84 26.26 -27.55
C SER A 194 -3.69 27.03 -26.23
N LEU A 195 -3.10 28.23 -26.21
CA LEU A 195 -2.85 29.00 -24.98
C LEU A 195 -4.10 29.25 -24.14
N ALA A 196 -5.24 29.52 -24.78
CA ALA A 196 -6.51 29.76 -24.11
C ALA A 196 -7.07 28.49 -23.44
N ASP A 197 -6.84 27.32 -24.04
CA ASP A 197 -7.28 26.02 -23.50
C ASP A 197 -6.38 25.54 -22.36
N LEU A 198 -5.11 25.97 -22.34
CA LEU A 198 -4.14 25.52 -21.34
C LEU A 198 -4.53 25.93 -19.91
N GLU A 199 -5.17 27.08 -19.71
CA GLU A 199 -5.63 27.50 -18.39
C GLU A 199 -6.69 26.54 -17.84
N ARG A 200 -7.68 26.18 -18.67
CA ARG A 200 -8.66 25.15 -18.34
C ARG A 200 -7.97 23.81 -18.04
N ASN A 201 -7.00 23.40 -18.86
CA ASN A 201 -6.30 22.14 -18.64
C ASN A 201 -5.52 22.11 -17.33
N VAL A 202 -4.84 23.20 -16.98
CA VAL A 202 -4.16 23.34 -15.68
C VAL A 202 -5.16 23.17 -14.56
N GLU A 203 -6.32 23.82 -14.63
CA GLU A 203 -7.37 23.69 -13.61
C GLU A 203 -7.88 22.25 -13.49
N LEU A 204 -8.05 21.54 -14.62
CA LEU A 204 -8.50 20.15 -14.63
C LEU A 204 -7.47 19.17 -14.05
N VAL A 205 -6.16 19.36 -14.29
CA VAL A 205 -5.11 18.44 -13.80
C VAL A 205 -4.53 18.84 -12.43
N SER A 206 -4.91 20.03 -11.93
CA SER A 206 -4.54 20.48 -10.59
C SER A 206 -5.32 19.69 -9.54
N LEU A 207 -4.64 19.28 -8.48
CA LEU A 207 -5.26 18.66 -7.33
C LEU A 207 -5.65 19.74 -6.32
N LYS A 208 -6.87 19.65 -5.76
CA LYS A 208 -7.23 20.45 -4.59
C LYS A 208 -6.59 19.82 -3.35
N ASP A 209 -5.99 20.64 -2.49
CA ASP A 209 -5.32 20.22 -1.27
C ASP A 209 -5.94 20.82 0.01
N ASP A 210 -7.11 21.44 -0.13
CA ASP A 210 -7.86 22.15 0.92
C ASP A 210 -9.29 21.62 1.11
N VAL A 211 -9.55 20.37 0.73
CA VAL A 211 -10.89 19.75 0.85
C VAL A 211 -11.32 19.65 2.32
N GLU A 212 -12.54 20.09 2.62
CA GLU A 212 -13.13 19.95 3.95
C GLU A 212 -13.44 18.47 4.24
N LEU A 213 -12.59 17.82 5.05
CA LEU A 213 -12.71 16.39 5.35
C LEU A 213 -13.86 16.07 6.32
N GLY A 214 -14.36 17.05 7.07
CA GLY A 214 -15.37 16.84 8.12
C GLY A 214 -14.89 16.03 9.33
N MET A 215 -13.59 15.76 9.43
CA MET A 215 -12.96 14.92 10.46
C MET A 215 -11.63 15.53 10.90
N ASP A 216 -11.24 15.29 12.16
CA ASP A 216 -9.92 15.67 12.64
C ASP A 216 -8.84 14.73 12.08
N PHE A 217 -7.68 15.26 11.70
CA PHE A 217 -6.61 14.44 11.11
C PHE A 217 -6.07 13.39 12.09
N HIS A 218 -5.99 13.67 13.40
CA HIS A 218 -5.46 12.71 14.36
C HIS A 218 -6.41 11.54 14.60
N SER A 219 -7.72 11.72 14.42
CA SER A 219 -8.67 10.60 14.53
C SER A 219 -8.49 9.61 13.37
N LEU A 220 -8.02 10.07 12.22
CA LEU A 220 -7.68 9.23 11.06
C LEU A 220 -6.41 8.40 11.25
N LEU A 221 -5.63 8.68 12.30
CA LEU A 221 -4.40 7.93 12.59
C LEU A 221 -4.64 6.69 13.47
N GLN A 222 -5.87 6.48 13.94
CA GLN A 222 -6.21 5.35 14.80
C GLN A 222 -6.89 4.25 13.99
N LEU A 223 -6.36 3.02 14.11
CA LEU A 223 -6.98 1.83 13.53
C LEU A 223 -8.06 1.30 14.46
N ASN A 224 -9.31 1.28 14.00
CA ASN A 224 -10.46 0.81 14.77
C ASN A 224 -10.93 -0.56 14.25
N THR A 225 -10.11 -1.59 14.46
CA THR A 225 -10.41 -2.94 13.94
C THR A 225 -11.63 -3.56 14.63
N ASP A 226 -12.57 -4.05 13.82
CA ASP A 226 -13.73 -4.84 14.23
C ASP A 226 -13.59 -6.26 13.68
N GLN A 227 -12.97 -7.12 14.48
CA GLN A 227 -12.66 -8.49 14.07
C GLN A 227 -13.92 -9.36 13.93
N GLU A 228 -14.95 -9.10 14.76
CA GLU A 228 -16.21 -9.83 14.70
C GLU A 228 -16.93 -9.53 13.39
N ARG A 229 -17.06 -8.25 13.03
CA ARG A 229 -17.65 -7.84 11.76
C ARG A 229 -16.86 -8.33 10.56
N LEU A 230 -15.53 -8.34 10.66
CA LEU A 230 -14.66 -8.85 9.59
C LEU A 230 -14.87 -10.36 9.35
N ASP A 231 -14.99 -11.13 10.43
CA ASP A 231 -15.24 -12.58 10.36
C ASP A 231 -16.63 -12.88 9.75
N GLU A 232 -17.66 -12.10 10.12
CA GLU A 232 -19.01 -12.17 9.51
C GLU A 232 -18.98 -11.90 8.01
N LEU A 233 -18.37 -10.78 7.59
CA LEU A 233 -18.27 -10.38 6.19
C LEU A 233 -17.56 -11.44 5.34
N PHE A 234 -16.51 -12.07 5.88
CA PHE A 234 -15.79 -13.13 5.16
C PHE A 234 -16.61 -14.41 5.03
N ALA A 235 -17.43 -14.73 6.04
CA ALA A 235 -18.36 -15.85 5.95
C ALA A 235 -19.47 -15.58 4.91
N GLU A 236 -20.08 -14.39 4.94
CA GLU A 236 -21.11 -13.96 3.97
C GLU A 236 -20.61 -13.99 2.53
N LEU A 237 -19.36 -13.58 2.29
CA LEU A 237 -18.75 -13.52 0.97
C LEU A 237 -18.06 -14.83 0.53
N GLU A 238 -18.17 -15.89 1.33
CA GLU A 238 -17.52 -17.19 1.13
C GLU A 238 -16.00 -17.06 0.89
N PHE A 239 -15.36 -16.04 1.47
CA PHE A 239 -13.92 -15.94 1.43
C PHE A 239 -13.37 -17.04 2.34
N LYS A 240 -12.55 -17.95 1.79
CA LYS A 240 -11.78 -18.90 2.59
C LYS A 240 -11.15 -18.11 3.73
N ALA A 241 -11.47 -18.49 4.97
CA ALA A 241 -10.97 -17.83 6.17
C ALA A 241 -9.48 -17.55 5.96
N LEU A 242 -9.08 -16.27 6.09
CA LEU A 242 -7.67 -15.97 6.23
C LEU A 242 -7.15 -16.86 7.35
N PRO A 243 -5.99 -17.52 7.19
CA PRO A 243 -5.44 -18.33 8.26
C PRO A 243 -5.40 -17.43 9.49
N LYS A 244 -6.20 -17.78 10.52
CA LYS A 244 -6.19 -17.07 11.79
C LYS A 244 -4.74 -17.09 12.25
N LYS A 245 -4.06 -15.94 12.16
CA LYS A 245 -2.87 -15.71 12.99
C LYS A 245 -3.35 -16.03 14.40
N ALA A 246 -2.70 -16.96 15.05
CA ALA A 246 -3.01 -17.36 16.41
C ALA A 246 -2.64 -16.24 17.39
N SER A 247 -3.24 -15.05 17.28
CA SER A 247 -3.35 -14.11 18.38
C SER A 247 -4.47 -14.62 19.29
N LYS A 248 -4.18 -15.67 20.06
CA LYS A 248 -5.00 -16.04 21.20
C LYS A 248 -4.74 -15.03 22.33
N GLN A 249 -5.49 -13.94 22.34
CA GLN A 249 -6.05 -13.47 23.61
C GLN A 249 -7.45 -14.08 23.72
N PRO A 250 -7.67 -15.07 24.60
CA PRO A 250 -9.01 -15.51 24.90
C PRO A 250 -9.47 -14.81 26.17
N ASP A 251 -10.43 -13.90 26.03
CA ASP A 251 -11.42 -13.63 27.08
C ASP A 251 -12.79 -14.09 26.56
N VAL A 252 -12.95 -15.42 26.49
CA VAL A 252 -14.27 -16.05 26.52
C VAL A 252 -14.16 -17.16 27.57
N LYS A 253 -14.91 -16.97 28.64
CA LYS A 253 -15.20 -17.97 29.66
C LYS A 253 -15.98 -19.13 29.04
N GLU A 254 -15.31 -19.98 28.27
CA GLU A 254 -15.71 -21.36 28.09
C GLU A 254 -14.63 -22.24 28.71
N THR A 255 -15.07 -22.99 29.73
CA THR A 255 -14.32 -23.97 30.51
C THR A 255 -13.47 -24.88 29.62
N LEU A 256 -12.22 -24.48 29.38
CA LEU A 256 -11.18 -25.38 28.87
C LEU A 256 -10.87 -26.37 29.99
N LYS A 257 -11.34 -27.61 29.83
CA LYS A 257 -10.68 -28.75 30.48
C LYS A 257 -9.22 -28.71 30.05
N GLU A 258 -8.32 -28.53 31.01
CA GLU A 258 -6.88 -28.68 30.84
C GLU A 258 -6.60 -30.03 30.17
N LYS A 259 -6.28 -30.02 28.88
CA LYS A 259 -5.60 -31.15 28.25
C LYS A 259 -4.14 -31.01 28.66
N ASN A 260 -3.62 -31.99 29.41
CA ASN A 260 -2.21 -32.13 29.76
C ASN A 260 -1.33 -31.90 28.52
N LYS A 261 -0.58 -30.80 28.52
CA LYS A 261 0.31 -30.39 27.44
C LYS A 261 1.75 -30.69 27.87
N ASN A 262 2.41 -31.61 27.17
CA ASN A 262 3.78 -32.03 27.47
C ASN A 262 4.75 -31.36 26.49
N TYR A 263 5.13 -30.12 26.77
CA TYR A 263 6.13 -29.39 25.99
C TYR A 263 7.43 -29.26 26.78
N GLU A 264 8.56 -29.41 26.11
CA GLU A 264 9.87 -29.22 26.73
C GLU A 264 10.83 -28.40 25.86
N THR A 265 11.79 -27.75 26.51
CA THR A 265 12.92 -27.11 25.84
C THR A 265 14.12 -28.04 25.91
N VAL A 266 14.72 -28.34 24.76
CA VAL A 266 15.86 -29.25 24.63
C VAL A 266 17.14 -28.43 24.72
N LEU A 267 17.77 -28.44 25.90
CA LEU A 267 19.00 -27.68 26.17
C LEU A 267 20.24 -28.58 26.31
N SER A 268 20.05 -29.91 26.25
CA SER A 268 21.13 -30.87 26.46
C SER A 268 21.18 -31.94 25.36
N LYS A 269 22.39 -32.46 25.11
CA LYS A 269 22.62 -33.55 24.16
C LYS A 269 21.76 -34.79 24.47
N GLY A 270 21.58 -35.13 25.75
CA GLY A 270 20.77 -36.29 26.15
C GLY A 270 19.27 -36.13 25.85
N GLN A 271 18.72 -34.93 26.04
CA GLN A 271 17.34 -34.62 25.62
C GLN A 271 17.20 -34.70 24.10
N LEU A 272 18.16 -34.17 23.35
CA LEU A 272 18.13 -34.21 21.89
C LEU A 272 18.19 -35.65 21.35
N GLN A 273 19.03 -36.52 21.94
CA GLN A 273 19.09 -37.94 21.59
C GLN A 273 17.77 -38.68 21.89
N THR A 274 17.06 -38.29 22.94
CA THR A 274 15.74 -38.84 23.25
C THR A 274 14.73 -38.48 22.18
N TRP A 275 14.76 -37.23 21.70
CA TRP A 275 13.92 -36.79 20.58
C TRP A 275 14.30 -37.43 19.26
N ALA A 276 15.58 -37.64 18.97
CA ALA A 276 16.04 -38.36 17.78
C ALA A 276 15.42 -39.76 17.71
N LYS A 277 15.46 -40.51 18.82
CA LYS A 277 14.82 -41.83 18.90
C LYS A 277 13.31 -41.77 18.67
N ASN A 278 12.64 -40.77 19.24
CA ASN A 278 11.20 -40.58 19.03
C ASN A 278 10.85 -40.26 17.57
N LEU A 279 11.71 -39.51 16.87
CA LEU A 279 11.57 -39.22 15.45
C LEU A 279 11.77 -40.47 14.59
N ASP A 280 12.78 -41.30 14.89
CA ASP A 280 13.04 -42.57 14.19
C ASP A 280 11.88 -43.57 14.32
N GLU A 281 11.21 -43.60 15.47
CA GLU A 281 10.10 -44.51 15.73
C GLU A 281 8.76 -44.00 15.16
N CYS A 282 8.65 -42.72 14.82
CA CYS A 282 7.42 -42.12 14.33
C CYS A 282 7.26 -42.29 12.80
N LYS A 283 6.01 -42.34 12.33
CA LYS A 283 5.72 -42.38 10.88
C LYS A 283 5.66 -40.99 10.25
N VAL A 284 5.23 -40.01 11.03
CA VAL A 284 5.03 -38.61 10.64
C VAL A 284 5.31 -37.77 11.88
N PHE A 285 5.99 -36.65 11.68
CA PHE A 285 6.20 -35.61 12.68
C PHE A 285 5.93 -34.24 12.06
N ALA A 286 5.69 -33.25 12.91
CA ALA A 286 5.66 -31.85 12.52
C ALA A 286 7.01 -31.21 12.86
N ILE A 287 7.49 -30.37 11.95
CA ILE A 287 8.66 -29.53 12.11
C ILE A 287 8.30 -28.09 11.78
N ASP A 288 8.85 -27.17 12.54
CA ASP A 288 8.77 -25.72 12.28
C ASP A 288 10.10 -25.07 12.67
N THR A 289 10.43 -23.95 12.06
CA THR A 289 11.72 -23.27 12.26
C THR A 289 11.51 -21.80 12.57
N GLU A 290 12.28 -21.28 13.52
CA GLU A 290 12.32 -19.86 13.85
C GLU A 290 13.57 -19.24 13.24
N THR A 291 13.41 -18.06 12.64
CA THR A 291 14.49 -17.30 12.00
C THR A 291 14.59 -15.88 12.55
N ASP A 292 15.75 -15.26 12.37
CA ASP A 292 15.98 -13.86 12.78
C ASP A 292 15.45 -12.83 11.75
N SER A 293 15.00 -13.28 10.58
CA SER A 293 14.51 -12.46 9.48
C SER A 293 13.44 -13.18 8.65
N LEU A 294 12.63 -12.40 7.92
CA LEU A 294 11.66 -12.88 6.93
C LEU A 294 12.27 -13.05 5.53
N ASP A 295 13.50 -12.59 5.31
CA ASP A 295 14.25 -12.81 4.06
C ASP A 295 14.81 -14.23 4.01
N THR A 296 14.20 -15.08 3.20
CA THR A 296 14.56 -16.50 3.08
C THR A 296 15.96 -16.76 2.52
N ILE A 297 16.63 -15.76 1.94
CA ILE A 297 17.99 -15.89 1.41
C ILE A 297 19.05 -15.60 2.48
N THR A 298 18.77 -14.67 3.40
CA THR A 298 19.76 -14.14 4.35
C THR A 298 19.46 -14.46 5.82
N ALA A 299 18.28 -15.00 6.12
CA ALA A 299 17.87 -15.36 7.47
C ALA A 299 18.75 -16.45 8.09
N ASN A 300 19.12 -16.26 9.36
CA ASN A 300 19.78 -17.27 10.17
C ASN A 300 18.76 -18.08 10.97
N LEU A 301 19.06 -19.36 11.18
CA LEU A 301 18.24 -20.25 11.99
C LEU A 301 18.42 -19.93 13.48
N VAL A 302 17.32 -19.68 14.18
CA VAL A 302 17.28 -19.34 15.60
C VAL A 302 16.83 -20.53 16.45
N GLY A 303 15.94 -21.38 15.93
CA GLY A 303 15.55 -22.62 16.61
C GLY A 303 14.66 -23.53 15.77
N ILE A 304 14.44 -24.73 16.28
CA ILE A 304 13.64 -25.78 15.64
C ILE A 304 12.59 -26.29 16.61
N SER A 305 11.34 -26.36 16.17
CA SER A 305 10.24 -26.99 16.90
C SER A 305 9.92 -28.35 16.30
N LEU A 306 9.74 -29.36 17.14
CA LEU A 306 9.39 -30.73 16.71
C LEU A 306 8.20 -31.28 17.49
N SER A 307 7.36 -32.06 16.82
CA SER A 307 6.28 -32.79 17.48
C SER A 307 6.01 -34.12 16.79
N VAL A 308 6.05 -35.21 17.56
CA VAL A 308 5.72 -36.57 17.11
C VAL A 308 4.29 -36.99 17.49
N LYS A 309 3.57 -36.17 18.27
CA LYS A 309 2.22 -36.47 18.78
C LYS A 309 1.44 -35.20 19.14
N GLU A 310 0.15 -35.20 18.85
CA GLU A 310 -0.76 -34.11 19.26
C GLU A 310 -0.66 -33.82 20.77
N GLY A 311 -0.47 -32.55 21.11
CA GLY A 311 -0.39 -32.09 22.50
C GLY A 311 0.97 -32.30 23.19
N ALA A 312 1.98 -32.77 22.46
CA ALA A 312 3.36 -32.87 22.93
C ALA A 312 4.36 -32.34 21.88
N GLY A 313 5.49 -31.79 22.31
CA GLY A 313 6.48 -31.24 21.39
C GLY A 313 7.71 -30.74 22.12
N CYS A 314 8.76 -30.44 21.37
CA CYS A 314 9.93 -29.76 21.91
C CYS A 314 10.33 -28.55 21.08
N TYR A 315 11.08 -27.67 21.75
CA TYR A 315 11.79 -26.57 21.13
C TYR A 315 13.29 -26.73 21.36
N ILE A 316 14.08 -26.67 20.29
CA ILE A 316 15.54 -26.72 20.29
C ILE A 316 16.03 -25.30 19.97
N PRO A 317 16.44 -24.51 20.97
CA PRO A 317 17.05 -23.20 20.75
C PRO A 317 18.50 -23.39 20.26
N ILE A 318 18.88 -22.62 19.24
CA ILE A 318 20.20 -22.73 18.56
C ILE A 318 20.92 -21.38 18.53
N GLY A 319 20.21 -20.32 18.09
CA GLY A 319 20.80 -19.02 17.76
C GLY A 319 20.24 -17.85 18.56
N HIS A 320 19.60 -18.08 19.71
CA HIS A 320 19.05 -16.99 20.52
C HIS A 320 20.16 -16.13 21.12
N SER A 321 20.03 -14.81 20.97
CA SER A 321 20.99 -13.84 21.49
C SER A 321 20.24 -12.73 22.23
N TYR A 322 20.01 -12.94 23.53
CA TYR A 322 19.45 -11.94 24.46
C TYR A 322 20.12 -12.05 25.84
N GLU A 323 20.03 -10.97 26.62
CA GLU A 323 20.62 -10.92 27.96
C GLU A 323 19.97 -11.96 28.88
N GLY A 324 20.79 -12.86 29.47
CA GLY A 324 20.30 -13.95 30.32
C GLY A 324 19.85 -15.21 29.59
N CYS A 325 20.15 -15.35 28.29
CA CYS A 325 19.84 -16.57 27.54
C CYS A 325 20.56 -17.81 28.10
N SER A 326 19.83 -18.93 28.21
CA SER A 326 20.38 -20.23 28.61
C SER A 326 21.42 -20.74 27.61
N GLU A 327 22.30 -21.63 28.07
CA GLU A 327 23.23 -22.34 27.19
C GLU A 327 22.45 -23.21 26.18
N GLN A 328 22.82 -23.07 24.90
CA GLN A 328 22.12 -23.68 23.76
C GLN A 328 23.00 -24.75 23.11
N LEU A 329 22.37 -25.67 22.36
CA LEU A 329 23.09 -26.64 21.55
C LEU A 329 23.61 -25.96 20.28
N SER A 330 24.83 -26.32 19.84
CA SER A 330 25.34 -25.82 18.57
C SER A 330 24.57 -26.42 17.40
N LEU A 331 24.41 -25.65 16.32
CA LEU A 331 23.75 -26.11 15.10
C LEU A 331 24.39 -27.41 14.56
N ASP A 332 25.72 -27.49 14.57
CA ASP A 332 26.45 -28.68 14.11
C ASP A 332 26.06 -29.95 14.89
N LEU A 333 25.90 -29.83 16.21
CA LEU A 333 25.51 -30.96 17.06
C LEU A 333 24.05 -31.35 16.83
N VAL A 334 23.18 -30.38 16.55
CA VAL A 334 21.78 -30.63 16.21
C VAL A 334 21.70 -31.39 14.88
N ILE A 335 22.43 -30.93 13.86
CA ILE A 335 22.51 -31.61 12.56
C ILE A 335 23.07 -33.02 12.70
N GLU A 336 24.13 -33.22 13.49
CA GLU A 336 24.73 -34.56 13.70
C GLU A 336 23.73 -35.59 14.26
N ILE A 337 22.76 -35.16 15.07
CA ILE A 337 21.89 -36.07 15.83
C ILE A 337 20.52 -36.27 15.15
N ILE A 338 19.96 -35.23 14.53
CA ILE A 338 18.60 -35.28 13.95
C ILE A 338 18.51 -34.86 12.47
N GLY A 339 19.62 -34.50 11.81
CA GLY A 339 19.66 -34.07 10.40
C GLY A 339 20.06 -35.19 9.45
#